data_AF-A0A2E1I7V0-F1
#
_entry.id   AF-A0A2E1I7V0-F1
#
_cell.length_a   1.000
_cell.length_b   1.000
_cell.length_c   1.000
_cell.angle_alpha   90.00
_cell.angle_beta   90.00
_cell.angle_gamma   90.00
#
_symmetry.space_group_name_H-M   'P 1'
#
loop_
_entity.id
_entity.type
_entity.pdbx_description
1 polymer ?
#
loop_
_entity_poly.entity_id
_entity_poly.type
_entity_poly.pdbx_seq_one_letter_code
_entity_poly.pdbx_strand_id
1 'polypeptide(L)' 'MSNITLRIVNESGDTIMNSLSEAQLRQEISTLDNEKWIFVDGRMVNRSELANVEVADNATVIVTPKIVAGRA' A
#
# COMPACT_ATOMS: atom_id res chain seq x y z
N MET A 1 16.86 10.63 1.92
CA MET A 1 16.42 9.53 2.79
C MET A 1 14.95 9.36 2.53
N SER A 2 14.55 8.31 1.83
CA SER A 2 13.14 8.03 1.56
C SER A 2 12.45 7.68 2.88
N ASN A 3 11.39 8.42 3.18
CA ASN A 3 10.52 8.28 4.33
C ASN A 3 9.10 7.97 3.88
N ILE A 4 8.93 6.81 3.23
CA ILE A 4 7.62 6.35 2.79
C ILE A 4 6.90 5.75 4.00
N THR A 5 5.63 6.08 4.15
CA THR A 5 4.75 5.49 5.17
C THR A 5 3.85 4.47 4.52
N LEU A 6 3.93 3.21 4.94
CA LEU A 6 3.02 2.14 4.52
C LEU A 6 2.01 1.86 5.63
N ARG A 7 0.73 1.91 5.31
CA ARG A 7 -0.36 1.51 6.20
C ARG A 7 -1.11 0.35 5.59
N ILE A 8 -1.06 -0.81 6.24
CA ILE A 8 -1.83 -1.99 5.86
C ILE A 8 -3.03 -2.07 6.79
N VAL A 9 -4.20 -1.75 6.26
CA VAL A 9 -5.48 -1.93 6.94
C VAL A 9 -5.80 -3.42 6.94
N ASN A 10 -6.07 -4.00 8.11
CA ASN A 10 -6.56 -5.37 8.24
C ASN A 10 -7.76 -5.38 9.19
N GLU A 11 -8.63 -6.40 9.08
CA GLU A 11 -9.82 -6.54 9.93
C GLU A 11 -9.46 -6.64 11.43
N SER A 12 -8.29 -7.17 11.75
CA SER A 12 -7.78 -7.33 13.12
C SER A 12 -7.03 -6.11 13.67
N GLY A 13 -6.83 -5.06 12.87
CA GLY A 13 -6.08 -3.86 13.25
C GLY A 13 -5.07 -3.41 12.19
N ASP A 14 -4.84 -2.10 12.14
CA ASP A 14 -3.96 -1.47 11.17
C ASP A 14 -2.49 -1.66 11.51
N THR A 15 -1.69 -2.10 10.53
CA THR A 15 -0.24 -2.12 10.61
C THR A 15 0.31 -0.87 9.94
N ILE A 16 1.10 -0.07 10.67
CA ILE A 16 1.73 1.14 10.14
C ILE A 16 3.25 0.96 10.21
N MET A 17 3.91 1.16 9.08
CA MET A 17 5.35 1.10 8.92
C MET A 17 5.83 2.45 8.38
N ASN A 18 6.73 3.10 9.11
CA ASN A 18 7.31 4.39 8.75
C ASN A 18 8.76 4.20 8.30
N SER A 19 9.31 5.18 7.57
CA SER A 19 10.69 5.17 7.11
C SER A 19 11.05 3.99 6.19
N LEU A 20 10.10 3.56 5.34
CA LEU A 20 10.36 2.55 4.32
C LEU A 20 11.07 3.18 3.11
N SER A 21 11.97 2.40 2.51
CA SER A 21 12.51 2.67 1.18
C SER A 21 11.56 2.15 0.09
N GLU A 22 11.65 2.67 -1.14
CA GLU A 22 10.84 2.17 -2.26
C GLU A 22 11.01 0.66 -2.49
N ALA A 23 12.24 0.14 -2.36
CA ALA A 23 12.50 -1.28 -2.54
C ALA A 23 11.78 -2.13 -1.48
N GLN A 24 11.84 -1.72 -0.21
CA GLN A 24 11.14 -2.40 0.88
C GLN A 24 9.63 -2.30 0.73
N LEU A 25 9.11 -1.11 0.39
CA LEU A 25 7.69 -0.92 0.10
C LEU A 25 7.22 -1.91 -0.99
N ARG A 26 7.95 -2.01 -2.09
CA ARG A 26 7.62 -2.91 -3.21
C ARG A 26 7.66 -4.37 -2.78
N GLN A 27 8.62 -4.74 -1.92
CA GLN A 27 8.71 -6.09 -1.36
C GLN A 27 7.51 -6.40 -0.45
N GLU A 28 7.17 -5.52 0.49
CA GLU A 28 5.99 -5.66 1.37
C GLU A 28 4.70 -5.74 0.56
N ILE A 29 4.54 -4.88 -0.45
CA ILE A 29 3.36 -4.94 -1.31
C ILE A 29 3.36 -6.22 -2.14
N SER A 30 4.52 -6.73 -2.54
CA SER A 30 4.66 -7.99 -3.27
C SER A 30 4.40 -9.24 -2.42
N THR A 31 4.42 -9.17 -1.10
CA THR A 31 4.04 -10.29 -0.21
C THR A 31 2.56 -10.30 0.15
N LEU A 32 1.86 -9.18 -0.01
CA LEU A 32 0.42 -9.05 0.28
C LEU A 32 -0.45 -9.74 -0.79
N ASP A 33 -1.65 -10.18 -0.41
CA ASP A 33 -2.57 -10.83 -1.36
C ASP A 33 -3.00 -9.91 -2.53
N ASN A 34 -3.26 -10.50 -3.70
CA ASN A 34 -3.70 -9.79 -4.90
C ASN A 34 -5.10 -9.16 -4.79
N GLU A 35 -5.83 -9.46 -3.72
CA GLU A 35 -7.18 -8.94 -3.47
C GLU A 35 -7.20 -7.63 -2.69
N LYS A 36 -6.03 -7.05 -2.39
CA LYS A 36 -5.92 -5.77 -1.68
C LYS A 36 -5.82 -4.59 -2.65
N TRP A 37 -6.47 -3.49 -2.30
CA TRP A 37 -6.33 -2.21 -2.99
C TRP A 37 -5.14 -1.45 -2.44
N ILE A 38 -4.34 -0.88 -3.33
CA ILE A 38 -3.16 -0.08 -2.98
C ILE A 38 -3.46 1.36 -3.38
N PHE A 39 -3.25 2.28 -2.45
CA PHE A 39 -3.36 3.71 -2.64
C PHE A 39 -2.00 4.33 -2.42
N VAL A 40 -1.51 5.10 -3.38
CA VAL A 40 -0.28 5.89 -3.26
C VAL A 40 -0.68 7.35 -3.31
N ASP A 41 -0.44 8.09 -2.22
CA ASP A 41 -0.78 9.51 -2.09
C ASP A 41 -2.26 9.81 -2.42
N GLY A 42 -3.16 8.92 -1.97
CA GLY A 42 -4.59 9.02 -2.22
C GLY A 42 -5.05 8.58 -3.61
N ARG A 43 -4.14 8.20 -4.52
CA ARG A 43 -4.49 7.62 -5.82
C ARG A 43 -4.48 6.10 -5.75
N MET A 44 -5.55 5.47 -6.22
CA MET A 44 -5.58 4.02 -6.36
C MET A 44 -4.60 3.62 -7.48
N VAL A 45 -3.67 2.72 -7.17
CA VAL A 45 -2.66 2.21 -8.09
C VAL A 45 -2.75 0.70 -8.11
N ASN A 46 -2.68 0.09 -9.29
CA ASN A 46 -2.62 -1.35 -9.39
C ASN A 46 -1.23 -1.86 -8.99
N ARG A 47 -1.14 -3.06 -8.43
CA ARG A 47 0.16 -3.64 -8.00
C ARG A 47 1.17 -3.71 -9.15
N SER A 48 0.70 -4.07 -10.34
CA SER A 48 1.50 -4.14 -11.56
C SER A 48 1.96 -2.77 -12.04
N GLU A 49 1.17 -1.73 -11.77
CA GLU A 49 1.49 -0.35 -12.13
C GLU A 49 2.37 0.31 -11.09
N LEU A 50 2.33 -0.13 -9.83
CA LEU A 50 3.20 0.37 -8.77
C LEU A 50 4.67 0.28 -9.18
N ALA A 51 5.07 -0.79 -9.88
CA ALA A 51 6.40 -0.97 -10.49
C ALA A 51 6.86 0.25 -11.32
N ASN A 52 5.91 0.92 -11.97
CA ASN A 52 6.14 2.06 -12.86
C ASN A 52 5.69 3.40 -12.25
N VAL A 53 5.11 3.40 -11.04
CA VAL A 53 4.77 4.63 -10.31
C VAL A 53 5.99 5.08 -9.53
N GLU A 54 6.36 6.34 -9.75
CA GLU A 54 7.36 7.05 -8.97
C GLU A 54 6.75 7.39 -7.60
N VAL A 55 7.26 6.75 -6.54
CA VAL A 55 6.78 6.98 -5.18
C VAL A 55 7.66 8.06 -4.56
N ALA A 56 7.09 9.22 -4.29
CA ALA A 56 7.82 10.31 -3.66
C ALA A 56 8.45 9.89 -2.33
N ASP A 57 9.59 10.49 -1.97
CA ASP A 57 10.32 10.21 -0.73
C ASP A 57 9.48 10.42 0.55
N ASN A 58 8.34 11.09 0.50
CA ASN A 58 7.42 11.28 1.63
C ASN A 58 6.01 10.72 1.35
N ALA A 59 5.88 9.83 0.37
CA ALA A 59 4.58 9.31 -0.03
C ALA A 59 3.95 8.48 1.09
N THR A 60 2.62 8.56 1.16
CA THR A 60 1.82 7.69 2.02
C THR A 60 1.18 6.62 1.15
N VAL A 61 1.49 5.36 1.46
CA VAL A 61 0.94 4.20 0.78
C VAL A 61 -0.02 3.49 1.71
N ILE A 62 -1.26 3.32 1.29
CA ILE A 62 -2.31 2.66 2.07
C ILE A 62 -2.74 1.42 1.32
N VAL A 63 -2.61 0.26 1.96
CA VAL A 63 -3.10 -1.00 1.46
C VAL A 63 -4.32 -1.39 2.27
N THR A 64 -5.45 -1.60 1.61
CA THR A 64 -6.69 -2.01 2.26
C THR A 64 -7.22 -3.28 1.61
N PRO A 65 -7.82 -4.22 2.37
CA PRO A 65 -8.61 -5.27 1.77
C PRO A 65 -9.72 -4.65 0.91
N LYS A 66 -10.14 -5.37 -0.13
CA LYS A 66 -11.39 -5.09 -0.84
C LYS A 66 -12.55 -5.19 0.16
N ILE A 67 -12.97 -4.06 0.69
CA ILE A 67 -14.22 -3.98 1.43
C ILE A 67 -15.32 -3.87 0.38
N VAL A 68 -15.88 -5.01 -0.02
CA VAL A 68 -17.13 -5.01 -0.80
C VAL A 68 -18.23 -4.67 0.19
N ALA A 69 -18.64 -3.40 0.24
CA ALA A 69 -19.84 -2.99 0.94
C ALA A 69 -21.04 -3.67 0.28
N GLY A 70 -21.53 -4.76 0.88
CA GLY A 70 -22.70 -5.49 0.43
C GLY A 70 -22.44 -6.98 0.22
N ARG A 71 -22.44 -7.75 1.30
CA ARG A 71 -23.06 -9.08 1.23
C ARG A 71 -24.57 -8.83 1.35
N ALA A 72 -25.28 -9.01 0.24
CA ALA A 72 -26.73 -9.14 0.24
C ALA A 72 -27.14 -10.46 0.93
#